data_AF-A0A935VWI7-F1
#
_entry.id   AF-A0A935VWI7-F1
#
_cell.length_a   1.000
_cell.length_b   1.000
_cell.length_c   1.000
_cell.angle_alpha   90.00
_cell.angle_beta   90.00
_cell.angle_gamma   90.00
#
_symmetry.space_group_name_H-M   'P 1'
#
loop_
_entity.id
_entity.type
_entity.pdbx_description
1 polymer ?
#
loop_
_entity_poly.entity_id
_entity_poly.type
_entity_poly.pdbx_seq_one_letter_code
_entity_poly.pdbx_strand_id
1 'polypeptide(L)'
;MSQFLLESFRQYKERMRADRRFETDCKRIRQLLEHSELSSNELFILLLTPLIEISWVDGRIGRYEQDAILRAADKYGILENEANFFVLMDRLSTRPHAKEYETWWKDLGGRLKTLALPETAAIASHLLEQTKYIAGLGQKQIFGLWRGHNAGPGEVEVLKSAEKRIRALEQSSANAEGEDGDSVELLKLVPLVEVAWADGHITKKERKLIFDSFFDLGIRPTNDNIQRLLSWLKLSPNGDFVHKSLERLKERFESLSEDERAEEKYSLISQCTLVAEASGGSSQFPAGGARICYEETVAVKRIAAILNGAFDRGGKPKGGRK
;
A
#
# COMPACT_ATOMS: atom_id res chain seq x y z
N MET A 1 7.31 -32.04 -19.62
CA MET A 1 7.17 -30.57 -19.68
C MET A 1 8.38 -29.96 -18.99
N SER A 2 9.25 -29.26 -19.71
CA SER A 2 10.59 -28.88 -19.25
C SER A 2 10.56 -27.82 -18.13
N GLN A 3 11.51 -27.88 -17.20
CA GLN A 3 11.68 -26.90 -16.10
C GLN A 3 11.69 -25.44 -16.60
N PHE A 4 12.20 -25.21 -17.80
CA PHE A 4 12.20 -23.93 -18.50
C PHE A 4 10.79 -23.33 -18.70
N LEU A 5 9.79 -24.12 -19.07
CA LEU A 5 8.41 -23.63 -19.27
C LEU A 5 7.76 -23.22 -17.95
N LEU A 6 8.02 -23.96 -16.87
CA LEU A 6 7.51 -23.63 -15.53
C LEU A 6 8.13 -22.34 -15.00
N GLU A 7 9.42 -22.13 -15.22
CA GLU A 7 10.14 -20.93 -14.82
C GLU A 7 9.68 -19.70 -15.64
N SER A 8 9.53 -19.85 -16.96
CA SER A 8 8.97 -18.81 -17.84
C SER A 8 7.55 -18.41 -17.42
N PHE A 9 6.71 -19.39 -17.06
CA PHE A 9 5.35 -19.13 -16.61
C PHE A 9 5.29 -18.42 -15.25
N ARG A 10 6.20 -18.77 -14.33
CA ARG A 10 6.33 -18.08 -13.04
C ARG A 10 6.73 -16.62 -13.25
N GLN A 11 7.76 -16.35 -14.05
CA GLN A 11 8.22 -15.00 -14.38
C GLN A 11 7.13 -14.16 -15.04
N TYR A 12 6.40 -14.74 -16.00
CA TYR A 12 5.25 -14.09 -16.62
C TYR A 12 4.18 -13.70 -15.59
N LYS A 13 3.83 -14.61 -14.67
CA LYS A 13 2.86 -14.31 -13.60
C LYS A 13 3.35 -13.22 -12.64
N GLU A 14 4.64 -13.22 -12.29
CA GLU A 14 5.22 -12.19 -11.45
C GLU A 14 5.18 -10.82 -12.13
N ARG A 15 5.52 -10.75 -13.42
CA ARG A 15 5.40 -9.54 -14.22
C ARG A 15 3.97 -9.03 -14.29
N MET A 16 2.99 -9.89 -14.60
CA MET A 16 1.58 -9.50 -14.63
C MET A 16 1.08 -8.98 -13.28
N ARG A 17 1.59 -9.53 -12.16
CA ARG A 17 1.28 -9.02 -10.82
C ARG A 17 1.92 -7.66 -10.56
N ALA A 18 3.17 -7.46 -10.98
CA ALA A 18 3.87 -6.18 -10.86
C ALA A 18 3.18 -5.10 -11.69
N ASP A 19 2.82 -5.40 -12.94
CA ASP A 19 2.09 -4.50 -13.84
C ASP A 19 0.74 -4.09 -13.25
N ARG A 20 -0.04 -5.07 -12.75
CA ARG A 20 -1.33 -4.78 -12.10
C ARG A 20 -1.15 -3.91 -10.85
N ARG A 21 -0.11 -4.17 -10.04
CA ARG A 21 0.19 -3.35 -8.85
C ARG A 21 0.55 -1.92 -9.23
N PHE A 22 1.42 -1.76 -10.23
CA PHE A 22 1.78 -0.45 -10.76
C PHE A 22 0.54 0.36 -11.18
N GLU A 23 -0.39 -0.25 -11.91
CA GLU A 23 -1.65 0.41 -12.30
C GLU A 23 -2.54 0.74 -11.09
N THR A 24 -2.63 -0.15 -10.10
CA THR A 24 -3.36 0.12 -8.85
C THR A 24 -2.75 1.29 -8.09
N ASP A 25 -1.43 1.35 -7.97
CA ASP A 25 -0.71 2.44 -7.30
C ASP A 25 -0.97 3.79 -7.99
N CYS A 26 -1.01 3.81 -9.34
CA CYS A 26 -1.38 5.02 -10.09
C CYS A 26 -2.79 5.51 -9.75
N LYS A 27 -3.77 4.60 -9.72
CA LYS A 27 -5.16 4.94 -9.39
C LYS A 27 -5.30 5.44 -7.96
N ARG A 28 -4.60 4.82 -7.01
CA ARG A 28 -4.60 5.23 -5.60
C ARG A 28 -4.05 6.64 -5.41
N ILE A 29 -2.91 6.97 -6.05
CA ILE A 29 -2.37 8.34 -6.01
C ILE A 29 -3.38 9.34 -6.56
N ARG A 30 -4.03 9.06 -7.68
CA ARG A 30 -5.06 9.95 -8.23
C ARG A 30 -6.22 10.15 -7.26
N GLN A 31 -6.77 9.07 -6.71
CA GLN A 31 -7.89 9.14 -5.76
C GLN A 31 -7.54 9.96 -4.52
N LEU A 32 -6.33 9.81 -3.97
CA LEU A 32 -5.85 10.61 -2.85
C LEU A 32 -5.80 12.11 -3.18
N LEU A 33 -5.46 12.47 -4.42
CA LEU A 33 -5.33 13.85 -4.84
C LEU A 33 -6.64 14.47 -5.35
N GLU A 34 -7.55 13.70 -5.92
CA GLU A 34 -8.84 14.17 -6.44
C GLU A 34 -9.72 14.79 -5.34
N HIS A 35 -9.61 14.30 -4.11
CA HIS A 35 -10.31 14.85 -2.96
C HIS A 35 -9.56 15.98 -2.25
N SER A 36 -8.34 16.29 -2.70
CA SER A 36 -7.52 17.38 -2.16
C SER A 36 -7.72 18.67 -2.97
N GLU A 37 -7.60 19.81 -2.31
CA GLU A 37 -7.61 21.14 -2.98
C GLU A 37 -6.42 21.34 -3.94
N LEU A 38 -5.49 20.40 -3.97
CA LEU A 38 -4.26 20.45 -4.78
C LEU A 38 -4.38 19.73 -6.12
N SER A 39 -5.54 19.15 -6.43
CA SER A 39 -5.81 18.50 -7.72
C SER A 39 -5.54 19.47 -8.86
N SER A 40 -4.35 19.36 -9.45
CA SER A 40 -3.86 20.25 -10.49
C SER A 40 -3.01 19.47 -11.46
N ASN A 41 -3.14 19.83 -12.73
CA ASN A 41 -2.38 19.23 -13.82
C ASN A 41 -0.86 19.32 -13.59
N GLU A 42 -0.39 20.43 -13.01
CA GLU A 42 1.02 20.62 -12.67
C GLU A 42 1.50 19.60 -11.63
N LEU A 43 0.71 19.33 -10.59
CA LEU A 43 1.07 18.36 -9.57
C LEU A 43 1.19 16.96 -10.17
N PHE A 44 0.24 16.55 -11.02
CA PHE A 44 0.29 15.24 -11.67
C PHE A 44 1.51 15.07 -12.57
N ILE A 45 1.93 16.11 -13.30
CA ILE A 45 3.19 16.10 -14.05
C ILE A 45 4.40 15.97 -13.11
N LEU A 46 4.39 16.67 -11.97
CA LEU A 46 5.46 16.58 -10.96
C LEU A 46 5.55 15.19 -10.32
N LEU A 47 4.45 14.44 -10.18
CA LEU A 47 4.46 13.06 -9.67
C LEU A 47 5.22 12.08 -10.57
N LEU A 48 5.39 12.41 -11.87
CA LEU A 48 6.21 11.61 -12.78
C LEU A 48 7.72 11.88 -12.61
N THR A 49 8.13 12.87 -11.82
CA THR A 49 9.55 13.23 -11.61
C THR A 49 10.43 12.04 -11.24
N PRO A 50 10.12 11.24 -10.19
CA PRO A 50 10.96 10.09 -9.84
C PRO A 50 11.00 9.01 -10.94
N LEU A 51 9.89 8.82 -11.65
CA LEU A 51 9.74 7.84 -12.73
C LEU A 51 10.59 8.23 -13.95
N ILE A 52 10.64 9.53 -14.28
CA ILE A 52 11.45 10.08 -15.35
C ILE A 52 12.94 10.05 -14.97
N GLU A 53 13.29 10.50 -13.76
CA GLU A 53 14.69 10.53 -13.31
C GLU A 53 15.33 9.15 -13.34
N ILE A 54 14.63 8.12 -12.84
CA ILE A 54 15.15 6.75 -12.82
C ILE A 54 15.31 6.18 -14.24
N SER A 55 14.39 6.50 -15.16
CA SER A 55 14.45 6.01 -16.55
C SER A 55 15.60 6.61 -17.37
N TRP A 56 16.14 7.76 -16.96
CA TRP A 56 17.26 8.42 -17.66
C TRP A 56 18.64 8.03 -17.14
N VAL A 57 18.73 7.13 -16.17
CA VAL A 57 19.99 6.67 -15.56
C VAL A 57 20.99 6.23 -16.62
N ASP A 58 20.54 5.37 -17.53
CA ASP A 58 21.36 4.79 -18.61
C ASP A 58 21.61 5.77 -19.78
N GLY A 59 21.19 7.04 -19.62
CA GLY A 59 21.32 8.08 -20.64
C GLY A 59 20.32 7.96 -21.79
N ARG A 60 19.35 7.05 -21.70
CA ARG A 60 18.20 6.91 -22.60
C ARG A 60 17.03 6.26 -21.85
N ILE A 61 15.82 6.59 -22.24
CA ILE A 61 14.61 5.88 -21.79
C ILE A 61 14.33 4.70 -22.72
N GLY A 62 14.17 3.50 -22.17
CA GLY A 62 13.74 2.31 -22.90
C GLY A 62 12.25 2.33 -23.22
N ARG A 63 11.84 1.58 -24.26
CA ARG A 63 10.43 1.53 -24.70
C ARG A 63 9.46 1.08 -23.60
N TYR A 64 9.87 0.14 -22.75
CA TYR A 64 9.02 -0.34 -21.64
C TYR A 64 8.89 0.69 -20.52
N GLU A 65 9.96 1.41 -20.20
CA GLU A 65 9.94 2.50 -19.21
C GLU A 65 9.08 3.64 -19.73
N GLN A 66 9.27 4.05 -20.98
CA GLN A 66 8.45 5.07 -21.64
C GLN A 66 6.97 4.69 -21.62
N ASP A 67 6.62 3.45 -21.99
CA ASP A 67 5.24 2.96 -21.94
C ASP A 67 4.67 2.96 -20.51
N ALA A 68 5.45 2.55 -19.51
CA ALA A 68 5.03 2.62 -18.11
C ALA A 68 4.78 4.05 -17.65
N ILE A 69 5.64 5.01 -18.02
CA ILE A 69 5.45 6.43 -17.70
C ILE A 69 4.20 6.98 -18.37
N LEU A 70 3.96 6.65 -19.65
CA LEU A 70 2.75 7.06 -20.38
C LEU A 70 1.49 6.44 -19.78
N ARG A 71 1.54 5.18 -19.32
CA ARG A 71 0.42 4.56 -18.59
C ARG A 71 0.16 5.25 -17.25
N ALA A 72 1.20 5.61 -16.49
CA ALA A 72 1.01 6.41 -15.28
C ALA A 72 0.40 7.79 -15.62
N ALA A 73 0.89 8.45 -16.67
CA ALA A 73 0.38 9.74 -17.13
C ALA A 73 -1.10 9.68 -17.55
N ASP A 74 -1.51 8.63 -18.27
CA ASP A 74 -2.90 8.34 -18.60
C ASP A 74 -3.74 8.23 -17.32
N LYS A 75 -3.28 7.42 -16.36
CA LYS A 75 -3.98 7.27 -15.09
C LYS A 75 -4.04 8.55 -14.28
N TYR A 76 -3.08 9.44 -14.40
CA TYR A 76 -3.12 10.77 -13.80
C TYR A 76 -3.93 11.81 -14.59
N GLY A 77 -4.49 11.46 -15.75
CA GLY A 77 -5.28 12.38 -16.59
C GLY A 77 -4.43 13.39 -17.35
N ILE A 78 -3.10 13.22 -17.37
CA ILE A 78 -2.16 14.14 -18.02
C ILE A 78 -2.38 14.14 -19.54
N LEU A 79 -2.68 12.97 -20.11
CA LEU A 79 -2.85 12.79 -21.55
C LEU A 79 -4.17 13.38 -22.09
N GLU A 80 -5.11 13.74 -21.22
CA GLU A 80 -6.37 14.38 -21.61
C GLU A 80 -6.16 15.85 -22.04
N ASN A 81 -5.00 16.43 -21.71
CA ASN A 81 -4.64 17.80 -22.03
C ASN A 81 -3.40 17.84 -22.93
N GLU A 82 -3.54 18.44 -24.10
CA GLU A 82 -2.49 18.52 -25.12
C GLU A 82 -1.23 19.25 -24.63
N ALA A 83 -1.37 20.34 -23.88
CA ALA A 83 -0.22 21.10 -23.37
C ALA A 83 0.60 20.27 -22.36
N ASN A 84 -0.09 19.56 -21.47
CA ASN A 84 0.54 18.65 -20.50
C ASN A 84 1.25 17.49 -21.20
N PHE A 85 0.62 16.93 -22.24
CA PHE A 85 1.23 15.88 -23.06
C PHE A 85 2.53 16.36 -23.69
N PHE A 86 2.57 17.57 -24.27
CA PHE A 86 3.81 18.12 -24.83
C PHE A 86 4.91 18.33 -23.77
N VAL A 87 4.55 18.85 -22.60
CA VAL A 87 5.51 18.98 -21.48
C VAL A 87 6.07 17.61 -21.08
N LEU A 88 5.23 16.58 -20.98
CA LEU A 88 5.69 15.22 -20.69
C LEU A 88 6.60 14.68 -21.80
N MET A 89 6.21 14.84 -23.06
CA MET A 89 6.98 14.34 -24.20
C MET A 89 8.33 15.03 -24.33
N ASP A 90 8.44 16.32 -24.00
CA ASP A 90 9.71 17.04 -23.92
C ASP A 90 10.66 16.39 -22.90
N ARG A 91 10.18 16.14 -21.68
CA ARG A 91 10.94 15.46 -20.60
C ARG A 91 11.36 14.03 -20.94
N LEU A 92 10.59 13.34 -21.78
CA LEU A 92 10.88 11.98 -22.23
C LEU A 92 11.81 11.94 -23.45
N SER A 93 11.86 13.00 -24.24
CA SER A 93 12.65 13.06 -25.47
C SER A 93 14.07 13.60 -25.23
N THR A 94 14.20 14.51 -24.27
CA THR A 94 15.48 15.16 -23.95
C THR A 94 15.83 14.88 -22.50
N ARG A 95 17.06 14.44 -22.24
CA ARG A 95 17.54 14.20 -20.87
C ARG A 95 17.58 15.52 -20.11
N PRO A 96 16.82 15.68 -19.02
CA PRO A 96 16.88 16.86 -18.18
C PRO A 96 18.25 17.02 -17.51
N HIS A 97 18.68 18.26 -17.34
CA HIS A 97 19.85 18.60 -16.56
C HIS A 97 19.61 18.38 -15.06
N ALA A 98 20.67 18.14 -14.29
CA ALA A 98 20.57 17.89 -12.85
C ALA A 98 19.81 18.99 -12.09
N LYS A 99 20.01 20.26 -12.47
CA LYS A 99 19.32 21.41 -11.89
C LYS A 99 17.81 21.38 -12.13
N GLU A 100 17.36 20.85 -13.27
CA GLU A 100 15.93 20.73 -13.57
C GLU A 100 15.27 19.68 -12.66
N TYR A 101 15.93 18.53 -12.45
CA TYR A 101 15.47 17.55 -11.47
C TYR A 101 15.38 18.14 -10.07
N GLU A 102 16.38 18.90 -9.63
CA GLU A 102 16.35 19.57 -8.33
C GLU A 102 15.16 20.52 -8.20
N THR A 103 14.88 21.31 -9.24
CA THR A 103 13.70 22.18 -9.28
C THR A 103 12.42 21.37 -9.21
N TRP A 104 12.25 20.32 -10.01
CA TRP A 104 11.03 19.50 -10.00
C TRP A 104 10.82 18.80 -8.66
N TRP A 105 11.87 18.27 -8.04
CA TRP A 105 11.79 17.68 -6.71
C TRP A 105 11.42 18.70 -5.63
N LYS A 106 11.98 19.91 -5.72
CA LYS A 106 11.65 21.00 -4.81
C LYS A 106 10.19 21.41 -4.96
N ASP A 107 9.70 21.53 -6.18
CA ASP A 107 8.31 21.91 -6.47
C ASP A 107 7.34 20.82 -6.04
N LEU A 108 7.64 19.55 -6.38
CA LEU A 108 6.87 18.38 -5.92
C LEU A 108 6.80 18.36 -4.38
N GLY A 109 7.93 18.52 -3.71
CA GLY A 109 7.95 18.55 -2.25
C GLY A 109 7.23 19.77 -1.67
N GLY A 110 7.31 20.93 -2.32
CA GLY A 110 6.56 22.12 -1.92
C GLY A 110 5.05 21.90 -1.99
N ARG A 111 4.55 21.25 -3.05
CA ARG A 111 3.14 20.91 -3.22
C ARG A 111 2.69 19.81 -2.25
N LEU A 112 3.47 18.75 -2.07
CA LEU A 112 3.09 17.66 -1.17
C LEU A 112 3.17 18.05 0.32
N LYS A 113 3.91 19.11 0.67
CA LYS A 113 3.92 19.67 2.03
C LYS A 113 2.60 20.31 2.45
N THR A 114 1.75 20.70 1.50
CA THR A 114 0.44 21.28 1.82
C THR A 114 -0.64 20.22 2.01
N LEU A 115 -0.33 18.95 1.75
CA LEU A 115 -1.20 17.81 2.11
C LEU A 115 -0.98 17.40 3.56
N ALA A 116 -1.97 16.72 4.12
CA ALA A 116 -1.80 16.08 5.41
C ALA A 116 -0.65 15.06 5.32
N LEU A 117 0.23 15.01 6.34
CA LEU A 117 1.34 14.05 6.43
C LEU A 117 0.98 12.63 5.94
N PRO A 118 -0.21 12.10 6.26
CA PRO A 118 -0.52 10.72 5.94
C PRO A 118 -0.90 10.51 4.47
N GLU A 119 -1.52 11.50 3.84
CA GLU A 119 -1.72 11.54 2.39
C GLU A 119 -0.36 11.61 1.70
N THR A 120 0.54 12.47 2.19
CA THR A 120 1.91 12.57 1.71
C THR A 120 2.67 11.25 1.86
N ALA A 121 2.52 10.54 2.97
CA ALA A 121 3.14 9.24 3.20
C ALA A 121 2.56 8.15 2.29
N ALA A 122 1.24 8.13 2.08
CA ALA A 122 0.61 7.20 1.15
C ALA A 122 1.08 7.43 -0.29
N ILE A 123 1.09 8.70 -0.73
CA ILE A 123 1.60 9.09 -2.05
C ILE A 123 3.08 8.73 -2.18
N ALA A 124 3.91 9.04 -1.18
CA ALA A 124 5.33 8.72 -1.16
C ALA A 124 5.57 7.20 -1.30
N SER A 125 4.82 6.39 -0.55
CA SER A 125 4.88 4.93 -0.62
C SER A 125 4.54 4.41 -2.02
N HIS A 126 3.43 4.87 -2.61
CA HIS A 126 3.03 4.47 -3.96
C HIS A 126 4.03 4.95 -5.03
N LEU A 127 4.52 6.19 -4.94
CA LEU A 127 5.55 6.71 -5.85
C LEU A 127 6.84 5.90 -5.78
N LEU A 128 7.25 5.47 -4.58
CA LEU A 128 8.45 4.65 -4.42
C LEU A 128 8.27 3.28 -5.09
N GLU A 129 7.12 2.64 -4.95
CA GLU A 129 6.85 1.36 -5.61
C GLU A 129 6.78 1.51 -7.14
N GLN A 130 6.20 2.59 -7.66
CA GLN A 130 6.25 2.91 -9.09
C GLN A 130 7.68 3.13 -9.59
N THR A 131 8.51 3.84 -8.82
CA THR A 131 9.91 4.11 -9.18
C THR A 131 10.72 2.82 -9.24
N LYS A 132 10.53 1.92 -8.26
CA LYS A 132 11.16 0.57 -8.27
C LYS A 132 10.69 -0.26 -9.45
N TYR A 133 9.41 -0.18 -9.80
CA TYR A 133 8.86 -0.90 -10.95
C TYR A 133 9.55 -0.44 -12.24
N ILE A 134 9.68 0.87 -12.47
CA ILE A 134 10.38 1.40 -13.66
C ILE A 134 11.86 1.02 -13.67
N ALA A 135 12.57 1.14 -12.56
CA ALA A 135 13.96 0.68 -12.47
C ALA A 135 14.09 -0.81 -12.87
N GLY A 136 13.08 -1.62 -12.54
CA GLY A 136 13.05 -3.03 -12.93
C GLY A 136 12.78 -3.29 -14.42
N LEU A 137 12.37 -2.29 -15.21
CA LEU A 137 12.09 -2.41 -16.65
C LEU A 137 13.32 -2.11 -17.52
N GLY A 138 14.30 -1.34 -17.01
CA GLY A 138 15.50 -0.92 -17.75
C GLY A 138 16.45 -2.06 -18.13
N GLN A 139 16.38 -3.21 -17.45
CA GLN A 139 17.26 -4.35 -17.74
C GLN A 139 16.96 -5.04 -19.07
N LYS A 140 17.89 -4.88 -20.03
CA LYS A 140 17.99 -5.69 -21.25
C LYS A 140 18.49 -7.11 -20.96
N GLN A 141 17.63 -8.01 -20.48
CA GLN A 141 17.86 -9.44 -20.71
C GLN A 141 17.09 -9.91 -21.95
N ILE A 142 17.79 -9.86 -23.08
CA ILE A 142 17.41 -10.49 -24.34
C ILE A 142 17.75 -11.98 -24.21
N PHE A 143 16.72 -12.84 -24.22
CA PHE A 143 16.73 -14.31 -24.29
C PHE A 143 17.36 -15.13 -23.13
N GLY A 144 16.51 -15.88 -22.42
CA GLY A 144 16.84 -17.22 -21.91
C GLY A 144 17.04 -17.40 -20.40
N LEU A 145 17.36 -16.36 -19.63
CA LEU A 145 17.60 -16.48 -18.18
C LEU A 145 17.17 -15.21 -17.44
N TRP A 146 15.86 -14.95 -17.42
CA TRP A 146 15.25 -13.89 -16.63
C TRP A 146 15.50 -14.13 -15.14
N ARG A 147 16.42 -13.37 -14.52
CA ARG A 147 16.63 -13.41 -13.05
C ARG A 147 16.25 -12.08 -12.43
N GLY A 148 14.96 -11.93 -12.14
CA GLY A 148 14.42 -10.98 -11.16
C GLY A 148 14.58 -9.50 -11.50
N HIS A 149 13.77 -8.67 -10.84
CA HIS A 149 13.89 -7.22 -10.86
C HIS A 149 15.17 -6.80 -10.14
N ASN A 150 16.29 -6.79 -10.85
CA ASN A 150 17.52 -6.19 -10.34
C ASN A 150 17.67 -4.84 -11.03
N ALA A 151 17.82 -3.76 -10.27
CA ALA A 151 18.23 -2.49 -10.84
C ALA A 151 19.73 -2.58 -11.19
N GLY A 152 20.16 -1.97 -12.30
CA GLY A 152 21.58 -1.79 -12.63
C GLY A 152 22.30 -0.93 -11.59
N PRO A 153 23.65 -0.94 -11.52
CA PRO A 153 24.40 -0.19 -10.49
C PRO A 153 24.07 1.30 -10.43
N GLY A 154 23.92 1.95 -11.58
CA GLY A 154 23.51 3.35 -11.67
C GLY A 154 22.05 3.57 -11.25
N GLU A 155 21.17 2.61 -11.58
CA GLU A 155 19.75 2.69 -11.22
C GLU A 155 19.57 2.51 -9.72
N VAL A 156 20.38 1.64 -9.09
CA VAL A 156 20.39 1.48 -7.64
C VAL A 156 20.80 2.79 -6.94
N GLU A 157 21.77 3.52 -7.48
CA GLU A 157 22.20 4.79 -6.88
C GLU A 157 21.13 5.88 -7.01
N VAL A 158 20.55 6.04 -8.20
CA VAL A 158 19.46 7.00 -8.41
C VAL A 158 18.20 6.58 -7.65
N LEU A 159 17.89 5.29 -7.56
CA LEU A 159 16.78 4.78 -6.75
C LEU A 159 17.00 5.06 -5.27
N LYS A 160 18.22 4.89 -4.73
CA LYS A 160 18.54 5.27 -3.35
C LYS A 160 18.39 6.78 -3.12
N SER A 161 18.80 7.60 -4.10
CA SER A 161 18.63 9.04 -4.05
C SER A 161 17.15 9.43 -4.06
N ALA A 162 16.36 8.87 -4.99
CA ALA A 162 14.93 9.07 -5.10
C ALA A 162 14.21 8.58 -3.83
N GLU A 163 14.56 7.40 -3.31
CA GLU A 163 14.02 6.88 -2.05
C GLU A 163 14.32 7.82 -0.88
N LYS A 164 15.55 8.33 -0.78
CA LYS A 164 15.90 9.33 0.25
C LYS A 164 15.08 10.60 0.10
N ARG A 165 14.90 11.10 -1.13
CA ARG A 165 14.08 12.30 -1.41
C ARG A 165 12.62 12.07 -1.06
N ILE A 166 12.04 10.94 -1.50
CA ILE A 166 10.65 10.54 -1.22
C ILE A 166 10.41 10.40 0.29
N ARG A 167 11.30 9.71 1.02
CA ARG A 167 11.22 9.59 2.48
C ARG A 167 11.39 10.94 3.20
N ALA A 168 12.19 11.85 2.64
CA ALA A 168 12.32 13.20 3.19
C ALA A 168 11.02 14.01 3.05
N LEU A 169 10.19 13.72 2.04
CA LEU A 169 8.85 14.31 1.93
C LEU A 169 7.99 13.92 3.14
N GLU A 170 7.99 12.64 3.52
CA GLU A 170 7.29 12.12 4.69
C GLU A 170 7.73 12.83 5.98
N GLN A 171 9.04 12.96 6.21
CA GLN A 171 9.57 13.56 7.43
C GLN A 171 9.32 15.06 7.53
N SER A 172 9.21 15.76 6.39
CA SER A 172 9.00 17.21 6.36
C SER A 172 7.58 17.64 6.72
N SER A 173 6.57 16.79 6.48
CA SER A 173 5.18 17.02 6.89
C SER A 173 4.92 16.57 8.34
N ALA A 174 5.79 15.77 8.96
CA ALA A 174 5.60 15.21 10.29
C ALA A 174 5.76 16.22 11.43
N ASN A 175 6.38 17.37 11.15
CA ASN A 175 6.62 18.43 12.14
C ASN A 175 5.44 19.41 12.27
N ALA A 176 4.34 19.23 11.52
CA ALA A 176 3.30 20.25 11.38
C ALA A 176 2.01 19.99 12.18
N GLU A 177 1.69 18.77 12.59
CA GLU A 177 0.40 18.49 13.26
C GLU A 177 0.54 17.42 14.35
N GLY A 178 0.22 17.82 15.58
CA GLY A 178 -0.06 16.98 16.74
C GLY A 178 -1.34 17.48 17.42
N GLU A 179 -2.06 16.56 18.08
CA GLU A 179 -3.38 16.67 18.73
C GLU A 179 -4.57 16.52 17.75
N ASP A 180 -5.63 15.72 17.96
CA ASP A 180 -6.17 15.04 19.15
C ASP A 180 -7.09 13.86 18.71
N GLY A 181 -7.34 12.90 19.60
CA GLY A 181 -8.54 12.03 19.59
C GLY A 181 -8.35 10.53 19.31
N ASP A 182 -8.70 9.69 20.30
CA ASP A 182 -9.04 8.27 20.15
C ASP A 182 -10.10 8.09 19.02
N SER A 183 -9.67 7.93 17.77
CA SER A 183 -10.60 7.66 16.68
C SER A 183 -11.15 6.24 16.83
N VAL A 184 -12.46 6.15 17.11
CA VAL A 184 -13.21 4.87 17.15
C VAL A 184 -13.04 4.10 15.83
N GLU A 185 -12.79 4.79 14.71
CA GLU A 185 -12.52 4.18 13.41
C GLU A 185 -11.21 3.39 13.39
N LEU A 186 -10.16 3.90 14.07
CA LEU A 186 -8.88 3.20 14.16
C LEU A 186 -9.00 1.84 14.88
N LEU A 187 -9.99 1.71 15.78
CA LEU A 187 -10.25 0.44 16.44
C LEU A 187 -10.60 -0.67 15.45
N LYS A 188 -11.11 -0.35 14.25
CA LYS A 188 -11.39 -1.34 13.19
C LYS A 188 -10.13 -2.10 12.75
N LEU A 189 -8.91 -1.59 13.02
CA LEU A 189 -7.66 -2.30 12.71
C LEU A 189 -7.19 -3.25 13.82
N VAL A 190 -7.63 -3.06 15.05
CA VAL A 190 -7.24 -3.91 16.18
C VAL A 190 -7.54 -5.40 15.91
N PRO A 191 -8.70 -5.78 15.34
CA PRO A 191 -8.97 -7.16 14.94
C PRO A 191 -7.96 -7.72 13.92
N LEU A 192 -7.55 -6.92 12.94
CA LEU A 192 -6.59 -7.35 11.91
C LEU A 192 -5.20 -7.55 12.51
N VAL A 193 -4.78 -6.63 13.38
CA VAL A 193 -3.49 -6.72 14.09
C VAL A 193 -3.46 -7.91 15.04
N GLU A 194 -4.55 -8.18 15.75
CA GLU A 194 -4.67 -9.35 16.62
C GLU A 194 -4.56 -10.67 15.82
N VAL A 195 -5.17 -10.73 14.63
CA VAL A 195 -5.04 -11.90 13.75
C VAL A 195 -3.59 -12.08 13.31
N ALA A 196 -2.92 -11.01 12.88
CA ALA A 196 -1.54 -11.08 12.44
C ALA A 196 -0.55 -11.42 13.57
N TRP A 197 -0.86 -11.11 14.83
CA TRP A 197 -0.03 -11.52 15.98
C TRP A 197 -0.37 -12.90 16.52
N ALA A 198 -1.38 -13.60 15.98
CA ALA A 198 -1.89 -14.84 16.56
C ALA A 198 -0.83 -15.96 16.65
N ASP A 199 0.12 -16.00 15.71
CA ASP A 199 1.24 -16.95 15.70
C ASP A 199 2.51 -16.42 16.41
N GLY A 200 2.44 -15.22 16.98
CA GLY A 200 3.52 -14.57 17.72
C GLY A 200 4.46 -13.70 16.87
N HIS A 201 4.23 -13.54 15.56
CA HIS A 201 5.01 -12.62 14.72
C HIS A 201 4.17 -12.00 13.60
N ILE A 202 4.57 -10.84 13.06
CA ILE A 202 3.93 -10.26 11.86
C ILE A 202 4.88 -10.34 10.66
N THR A 203 4.43 -10.98 9.58
CA THR A 203 5.13 -11.05 8.30
C THR A 203 5.06 -9.72 7.53
N LYS A 204 5.97 -9.52 6.57
CA LYS A 204 5.94 -8.34 5.69
C LYS A 204 4.66 -8.25 4.85
N LYS A 205 4.03 -9.39 4.54
CA LYS A 205 2.81 -9.45 3.73
C LYS A 205 1.59 -9.02 4.54
N GLU A 206 1.44 -9.54 5.76
CA GLU A 206 0.37 -9.13 6.68
C GLU A 206 0.49 -7.66 7.03
N ARG A 207 1.70 -7.19 7.35
CA ARG A 207 1.94 -5.78 7.62
C ARG A 207 1.45 -4.90 6.48
N LYS A 208 1.78 -5.27 5.23
CA LYS A 208 1.32 -4.54 4.05
C LYS A 208 -0.20 -4.59 3.93
N LEU A 209 -0.83 -5.75 4.12
CA LEU A 209 -2.28 -5.86 4.05
C LEU A 209 -2.99 -5.05 5.12
N ILE A 210 -2.50 -5.03 6.36
CA ILE A 210 -3.07 -4.19 7.42
C ILE A 210 -2.99 -2.70 7.03
N PHE A 211 -1.88 -2.30 6.40
CA PHE A 211 -1.74 -0.94 5.85
C PHE A 211 -2.68 -0.68 4.67
N ASP A 212 -2.92 -1.65 3.79
CA ASP A 212 -3.89 -1.53 2.70
C ASP A 212 -5.33 -1.43 3.27
N SER A 213 -5.68 -2.29 4.24
CA SER A 213 -6.98 -2.30 4.94
C SER A 213 -7.25 -1.01 5.72
N PHE A 214 -6.20 -0.29 6.12
CA PHE A 214 -6.32 1.05 6.73
C PHE A 214 -7.22 1.96 5.88
N PHE A 215 -6.98 1.98 4.57
CA PHE A 215 -7.73 2.81 3.62
C PHE A 215 -9.08 2.18 3.27
N ASP A 216 -9.12 0.86 3.07
CA ASP A 216 -10.36 0.16 2.72
C ASP A 216 -11.44 0.27 3.81
N LEU A 217 -11.02 0.41 5.08
CA LEU A 217 -11.92 0.60 6.22
C LEU A 217 -12.37 2.06 6.40
N GLY A 218 -11.97 2.97 5.50
CA GLY A 218 -12.32 4.39 5.53
C GLY A 218 -11.65 5.16 6.66
N ILE A 219 -10.58 4.62 7.26
CA ILE A 219 -9.92 5.25 8.40
C ILE A 219 -9.14 6.44 7.87
N ARG A 220 -9.41 7.62 8.43
CA ARG A 220 -8.65 8.82 8.07
C ARG A 220 -7.18 8.61 8.45
N PRO A 221 -6.24 8.73 7.51
CA PRO A 221 -4.83 8.63 7.81
C PRO A 221 -4.48 9.95 8.51
N THR A 222 -4.41 9.93 9.84
CA THR A 222 -3.87 11.03 10.67
C THR A 222 -2.50 10.59 11.22
N ASN A 223 -1.63 11.54 11.60
CA ASN A 223 -0.31 11.22 12.16
C ASN A 223 -0.45 10.29 13.38
N ASP A 224 -1.37 10.63 14.28
CA ASP A 224 -1.66 9.84 15.47
C ASP A 224 -2.17 8.44 15.14
N ASN A 225 -3.07 8.32 14.15
CA ASN A 225 -3.60 7.02 13.70
C ASN A 225 -2.49 6.12 13.12
N ILE A 226 -1.60 6.69 12.31
CA ILE A 226 -0.48 5.95 11.71
C ILE A 226 0.54 5.56 12.77
N GLN A 227 0.96 6.48 13.65
CA GLN A 227 1.93 6.16 14.70
C GLN A 227 1.39 5.09 15.64
N ARG A 228 0.11 5.18 15.97
CA ARG A 228 -0.55 4.17 16.79
C ARG A 228 -0.63 2.82 16.07
N LEU A 229 -0.97 2.77 14.79
CA LEU A 229 -0.89 1.54 14.01
C LEU A 229 0.53 0.96 13.98
N LEU A 230 1.53 1.79 13.69
CA LEU A 230 2.94 1.40 13.69
C LEU A 230 3.38 0.83 15.04
N SER A 231 2.87 1.40 16.13
CA SER A 231 3.12 0.89 17.49
C SER A 231 2.55 -0.53 17.66
N TRP A 232 1.32 -0.79 17.20
CA TRP A 232 0.67 -2.10 17.27
C TRP A 232 1.33 -3.14 16.35
N LEU A 233 1.88 -2.71 15.20
CA LEU A 233 2.62 -3.57 14.29
C LEU A 233 4.05 -3.89 14.77
N LYS A 234 4.58 -3.09 15.71
CA LYS A 234 5.89 -3.29 16.34
C LYS A 234 5.78 -4.15 17.60
N LEU A 235 4.73 -3.95 18.38
CA LEU A 235 4.46 -4.65 19.63
C LEU A 235 3.00 -5.09 19.67
N SER A 236 2.77 -6.38 19.93
CA SER A 236 1.43 -6.91 20.10
C SER A 236 0.66 -6.10 21.15
N PRO A 237 -0.54 -5.60 20.82
CA PRO A 237 -1.41 -5.00 21.81
C PRO A 237 -1.70 -6.02 22.93
N ASN A 238 -1.92 -5.54 24.15
CA ASN A 238 -2.27 -6.43 25.26
C ASN A 238 -3.72 -6.95 25.11
N GLY A 239 -3.99 -8.14 25.64
CA GLY A 239 -5.28 -8.80 25.47
C GLY A 239 -6.48 -8.00 26.01
N ASP A 240 -6.29 -7.26 27.11
CA ASP A 240 -7.33 -6.40 27.69
C ASP A 240 -7.71 -5.25 26.76
N PHE A 241 -6.71 -4.63 26.11
CA PHE A 241 -6.93 -3.57 25.13
C PHE A 241 -7.67 -4.12 23.90
N VAL A 242 -7.26 -5.29 23.39
CA VAL A 242 -7.93 -5.94 22.26
C VAL A 242 -9.39 -6.24 22.60
N HIS A 243 -9.64 -6.80 23.78
CA HIS A 243 -10.99 -7.10 24.24
C HIS A 243 -11.87 -5.84 24.34
N LYS A 244 -11.40 -4.80 25.03
CA LYS A 244 -12.12 -3.52 25.15
C LYS A 244 -12.37 -2.85 23.80
N SER A 245 -11.42 -2.97 22.88
CA SER A 245 -11.56 -2.43 21.51
C SER A 245 -12.66 -3.16 20.74
N LEU A 246 -12.72 -4.49 20.85
CA LEU A 246 -13.78 -5.30 20.23
C LEU A 246 -15.16 -5.02 20.82
N GLU A 247 -15.25 -4.79 22.13
CA GLU A 247 -16.51 -4.38 22.77
C GLU A 247 -16.98 -3.02 22.27
N ARG A 248 -16.09 -2.02 22.20
CA ARG A 248 -16.41 -0.69 21.64
C ARG A 248 -16.85 -0.76 20.18
N LEU A 249 -16.19 -1.58 19.35
CA LEU A 249 -16.60 -1.80 17.96
C LEU A 249 -17.99 -2.45 17.87
N LYS A 250 -18.27 -3.41 18.75
CA LYS A 250 -19.58 -4.05 18.80
C LYS A 250 -20.67 -3.04 19.18
N GLU A 251 -20.45 -2.22 20.20
CA GLU A 251 -21.38 -1.14 20.60
C GLU A 251 -21.62 -0.15 19.45
N ARG A 252 -20.55 0.21 18.73
CA ARG A 252 -20.63 1.06 17.52
C ARG A 252 -21.49 0.41 16.42
N PHE A 253 -21.34 -0.89 16.19
CA PHE A 253 -22.16 -1.60 15.21
C PHE A 253 -23.62 -1.74 15.66
N GLU A 254 -23.89 -1.77 16.96
CA GLU A 254 -25.25 -1.80 17.51
C GLU A 254 -26.02 -0.50 17.30
N SER A 255 -25.35 0.63 17.03
CA SER A 255 -26.00 1.89 16.65
C SER A 255 -26.34 2.01 15.15
N LEU A 256 -25.88 1.08 14.32
CA LEU A 256 -26.18 1.05 12.88
C LEU A 256 -27.50 0.32 12.58
N SER A 257 -28.08 0.57 11.40
CA SER A 257 -29.19 -0.22 10.89
C SER A 257 -28.79 -1.69 10.71
N GLU A 258 -29.77 -2.60 10.58
CA GLU A 258 -29.49 -4.03 10.48
C GLU A 258 -28.64 -4.38 9.24
N ASP A 259 -28.94 -3.75 8.11
CA ASP A 259 -28.21 -3.95 6.84
C ASP A 259 -26.78 -3.40 6.93
N GLU A 260 -26.59 -2.15 7.37
CA GLU A 260 -25.27 -1.52 7.53
C GLU A 260 -24.40 -2.28 8.55
N ARG A 261 -25.02 -2.76 9.63
CA ARG A 261 -24.35 -3.58 10.65
C ARG A 261 -23.85 -4.89 10.07
N ALA A 262 -24.65 -5.55 9.25
CA ALA A 262 -24.26 -6.80 8.61
C ALA A 262 -23.10 -6.58 7.63
N GLU A 263 -23.19 -5.52 6.82
CA GLU A 263 -22.16 -5.14 5.86
C GLU A 263 -20.82 -4.79 6.53
N GLU A 264 -20.82 -3.93 7.55
CA GLU A 264 -19.62 -3.53 8.29
C GLU A 264 -18.95 -4.72 8.99
N LYS A 265 -19.74 -5.61 9.62
CA LYS A 265 -19.21 -6.84 10.24
C LYS A 265 -18.61 -7.78 9.19
N TYR A 266 -19.30 -7.97 8.07
CA TYR A 266 -18.81 -8.82 6.99
C TYR A 266 -17.51 -8.28 6.40
N SER A 267 -17.46 -6.98 6.10
CA SER A 267 -16.27 -6.30 5.60
C SER A 267 -15.08 -6.48 6.55
N LEU A 268 -15.27 -6.22 7.84
CA LEU A 268 -14.22 -6.35 8.85
C LEU A 268 -13.71 -7.79 8.99
N ILE A 269 -14.62 -8.77 9.04
CA ILE A 269 -14.25 -10.20 9.13
C ILE A 269 -13.51 -10.64 7.85
N SER A 270 -13.97 -10.19 6.68
CA SER A 270 -13.31 -10.48 5.40
C SER A 270 -11.87 -9.94 5.39
N GLN A 271 -11.64 -8.72 5.89
CA GLN A 271 -10.30 -8.14 5.99
C GLN A 271 -9.41 -8.93 6.96
N CYS A 272 -9.94 -9.37 8.11
CA CYS A 272 -9.23 -10.28 9.02
C CYS A 272 -8.84 -11.60 8.32
N THR A 273 -9.74 -12.18 7.52
CA THR A 273 -9.44 -13.41 6.75
C THR A 273 -8.33 -13.17 5.72
N LEU A 274 -8.35 -12.05 5.00
CA LEU A 274 -7.29 -11.71 4.05
C LEU A 274 -5.92 -11.58 4.70
N VAL A 275 -5.86 -10.99 5.91
CA VAL A 275 -4.62 -10.91 6.69
C VAL A 275 -4.12 -12.32 7.05
N ALA A 276 -5.00 -13.17 7.59
CA ALA A 276 -4.67 -14.56 7.92
C ALA A 276 -4.18 -15.38 6.70
N GLU A 277 -4.78 -15.18 5.53
CA GLU A 277 -4.36 -15.87 4.30
C GLU A 277 -2.99 -15.42 3.78
N ALA A 278 -2.52 -14.24 4.17
CA ALA A 278 -1.27 -13.65 3.69
C ALA A 278 -0.03 -14.42 4.12
N SER A 279 -0.09 -15.04 5.31
CA SER A 279 0.97 -15.84 5.93
C SER A 279 1.11 -17.23 5.31
N GLY A 280 0.02 -17.78 4.77
CA GLY A 280 -0.08 -19.17 4.29
C GLY A 280 0.73 -19.55 3.05
N GLY A 281 1.72 -18.74 2.65
CA GLY A 281 2.39 -18.82 1.35
C GLY A 281 3.83 -19.33 1.33
N SER A 282 4.35 -19.97 2.39
CA SER A 282 5.73 -20.47 2.38
C SER A 282 5.97 -21.70 3.26
N SER A 283 5.72 -22.91 2.74
CA SER A 283 6.62 -24.08 2.91
C SER A 283 6.17 -25.33 2.10
N GLN A 284 7.01 -25.75 1.14
CA GLN A 284 7.34 -27.15 0.78
C GLN A 284 6.31 -28.25 0.43
N PHE A 285 5.04 -28.00 0.06
CA PHE A 285 4.18 -29.09 -0.50
C PHE A 285 3.32 -28.70 -1.73
N PRO A 286 3.17 -29.58 -2.74
CA PRO A 286 2.56 -29.29 -4.03
C PRO A 286 1.02 -29.45 -4.05
N ALA A 287 0.31 -29.05 -2.98
CA ALA A 287 -1.15 -29.09 -2.93
C ALA A 287 -1.72 -27.68 -2.69
N GLY A 288 -2.33 -27.11 -3.73
CA GLY A 288 -2.77 -25.71 -3.78
C GLY A 288 -3.98 -25.40 -2.90
N GLY A 289 -3.72 -24.89 -1.70
CA GLY A 289 -4.66 -24.12 -0.88
C GLY A 289 -3.89 -23.11 -0.04
N ALA A 290 -4.39 -21.87 0.07
CA ALA A 290 -3.86 -20.93 1.05
C ALA A 290 -4.03 -21.55 2.44
N ARG A 291 -2.93 -21.86 3.12
CA ARG A 291 -2.97 -22.46 4.45
C ARG A 291 -2.98 -21.34 5.48
N ILE A 292 -4.16 -20.95 5.93
CA ILE A 292 -4.30 -20.13 7.14
C ILE A 292 -3.75 -20.95 8.32
N CYS A 293 -2.95 -20.34 9.21
CA CYS A 293 -2.45 -21.07 10.36
C CYS A 293 -3.59 -21.37 11.36
N TYR A 294 -3.38 -22.33 12.26
CA TYR A 294 -4.42 -22.73 13.20
C TYR A 294 -4.77 -21.58 14.16
N GLU A 295 -3.76 -20.87 14.63
CA GLU A 295 -3.83 -19.75 15.56
C GLU A 295 -4.59 -18.56 14.96
N GLU A 296 -4.26 -18.16 13.72
CA GLU A 296 -4.97 -17.12 12.96
C GLU A 296 -6.44 -17.50 12.74
N THR A 297 -6.70 -18.77 12.39
CA THR A 297 -8.09 -19.27 12.20
C THR A 297 -8.88 -19.16 13.50
N VAL A 298 -8.26 -19.51 14.63
CA VAL A 298 -8.88 -19.38 15.96
C VAL A 298 -9.12 -17.90 16.29
N ALA A 299 -8.17 -17.01 16.00
CA ALA A 299 -8.31 -15.57 16.22
C ALA A 299 -9.47 -14.97 15.41
N VAL A 300 -9.56 -15.27 14.11
CA VAL A 300 -10.66 -14.83 13.23
C VAL A 300 -12.01 -15.32 13.76
N LYS A 301 -12.12 -16.61 14.11
CA LYS A 301 -13.37 -17.18 14.67
C LYS A 301 -13.77 -16.52 15.98
N ARG A 302 -12.80 -16.24 16.87
CA ARG A 302 -13.04 -15.56 18.14
C ARG A 302 -13.56 -14.13 17.91
N ILE A 303 -12.93 -13.38 17.01
CA ILE A 303 -13.35 -12.02 16.65
C ILE A 303 -14.78 -12.04 16.10
N ALA A 304 -15.07 -12.92 15.14
CA ALA A 304 -16.40 -13.07 14.56
C ALA A 304 -17.45 -13.40 15.64
N ALA A 305 -17.13 -14.28 16.58
CA ALA A 305 -18.04 -14.65 17.66
C ALA A 305 -18.32 -13.49 18.64
N ILE A 306 -17.31 -12.66 18.94
CA ILE A 306 -17.47 -11.47 19.78
C ILE A 306 -18.37 -10.43 19.08
N LEU A 307 -18.08 -10.14 17.80
CA LEU A 307 -18.86 -9.18 17.00
C LEU A 307 -20.32 -9.63 16.78
N ASN A 308 -20.56 -10.95 16.71
CA ASN A 308 -21.89 -11.53 16.61
C ASN A 308 -22.59 -11.73 17.96
N GLY A 309 -21.93 -11.39 19.07
CA GLY A 309 -22.53 -11.43 20.41
C GLY A 309 -22.74 -12.84 20.99
N ALA A 310 -22.00 -13.84 20.48
CA ALA A 310 -22.04 -15.24 20.91
C ALA A 310 -21.34 -15.49 22.26
N PHE A 311 -20.56 -14.52 22.74
CA PHE A 311 -19.89 -14.54 24.04
C PHE A 311 -20.48 -13.48 24.99
N ASP A 312 -20.50 -13.76 26.29
CA ASP A 312 -20.87 -12.80 27.33
C ASP A 312 -19.72 -11.83 27.66
N ARG A 313 -19.98 -10.82 28.51
CA ARG A 313 -19.01 -9.80 28.97
C ARG A 313 -17.79 -10.38 29.72
N GLY A 314 -17.75 -11.69 29.98
CA GLY A 314 -16.63 -12.40 30.60
C GLY A 314 -15.92 -13.37 29.66
N GLY A 315 -16.20 -13.33 28.36
CA GLY A 315 -15.58 -14.23 27.38
C GLY A 315 -16.06 -15.68 27.48
N LYS A 316 -17.21 -15.96 28.12
CA LYS A 316 -17.82 -17.30 28.12
C LYS A 316 -18.87 -17.43 27.01
N PRO A 317 -18.96 -18.59 26.35
CA PRO A 317 -19.97 -18.81 25.32
C PRO A 317 -21.36 -18.69 25.96
N LYS A 318 -22.25 -17.89 25.36
CA LYS A 318 -23.65 -17.85 25.80
C LYS A 318 -24.25 -19.23 25.57
N GLY A 319 -24.60 -19.92 26.66
CA GLY A 319 -25.11 -21.29 26.62
C GLY A 319 -26.27 -21.43 25.64
N GLY A 320 -26.04 -22.19 24.57
CA GLY A 320 -27.09 -22.61 23.66
C GLY A 320 -28.07 -23.52 24.39
N ARG A 321 -29.37 -23.23 24.25
CA ARG A 321 -30.42 -24.18 24.62
C ARG A 321 -30.21 -25.47 23.83
N LYS A 322 -30.19 -26.59 24.56
CA LYS A 322 -30.24 -27.95 24.01
C LYS A 322 -31.52 -28.16 23.21
#